data_AF-D9PH17-F1
#
_entry.id   AF-D9PH17-F1
#
_cell.length_a   1.000
_cell.length_b   1.000
_cell.length_c   1.000
_cell.angle_alpha   90.00
_cell.angle_beta   90.00
_cell.angle_gamma   90.00
#
_symmetry.space_group_name_H-M   'P 1'
#
loop_
_entity.id
_entity.type
_entity.pdbx_description
1 polymer ?
#
loop_
_entity_poly.entity_id
_entity_poly.type
_entity_poly.pdbx_seq_one_letter_code
_entity_poly.pdbx_strand_id
1 'polypeptide(L)'
;MIDLINNLLIDKSFYYIKRDYVVKKIEFKNRTFYAKFEKIDKPLEIQNINDHLRKKITIASPLIKDGFTNNLVFIYKGDDGEKFYHTIKQLFLALKIEKYYIF
;
A
#
# COMPACT_ATOMS: atom_id res chain seq x y z
N MET A 1 -6.79 -6.48 13.47
CA MET A 1 -6.36 -5.51 12.43
C MET A 1 -4.84 -5.43 12.32
N ILE A 2 -4.11 -5.30 13.44
CA ILE A 2 -2.64 -5.36 13.45
C ILE A 2 -2.12 -6.73 12.96
N ASP A 3 -2.76 -7.83 13.36
CA ASP A 3 -2.39 -9.17 12.89
C ASP A 3 -2.55 -9.34 11.38
N LEU A 4 -3.56 -8.70 10.79
CA LEU A 4 -3.76 -8.69 9.34
C LEU A 4 -2.61 -7.96 8.63
N ILE A 5 -2.16 -6.83 9.17
CA ILE A 5 -0.99 -6.09 8.64
C ILE A 5 0.28 -6.94 8.75
N ASN A 6 0.43 -7.71 9.84
CA ASN A 6 1.56 -8.62 10.00
C ASN A 6 1.56 -9.75 8.95
N ASN A 7 0.38 -10.24 8.58
CA ASN A 7 0.23 -11.31 7.59
C ASN A 7 0.53 -10.87 6.15
N LEU A 8 0.52 -9.57 5.86
CA LEU A 8 0.80 -9.02 4.53
C LEU A 8 2.28 -9.00 4.17
N LEU A 9 3.20 -9.41 5.06
CA LEU A 9 4.65 -9.44 4.81
C LEU A 9 5.20 -8.09 4.28
N ILE A 10 4.59 -7.00 4.75
CA ILE A 10 4.94 -5.64 4.37
C ILE A 10 6.26 -5.27 5.04
N ASP A 11 7.15 -4.59 4.31
CA ASP A 11 8.39 -4.08 4.89
C ASP A 11 8.10 -2.94 5.89
N LYS A 12 8.75 -3.01 7.04
CA LYS A 12 8.60 -2.05 8.14
C LYS A 12 9.91 -1.34 8.49
N SER A 13 10.95 -1.49 7.69
CA SER A 13 12.25 -0.85 7.92
C SER A 13 12.21 0.66 7.68
N PHE A 14 11.33 1.10 6.80
CA PHE A 14 10.99 2.51 6.58
C PHE A 14 9.53 2.63 6.17
N TYR A 15 9.01 3.86 6.18
CA TYR A 15 7.66 4.15 5.71
C TYR A 15 7.60 5.53 5.07
N TYR A 16 6.43 5.87 4.53
CA TYR A 16 6.17 7.18 3.96
C TYR A 16 5.03 7.87 4.70
N ILE A 17 5.15 9.16 4.96
CA ILE A 17 4.08 10.01 5.50
C ILE A 17 3.61 10.97 4.42
N LYS A 18 2.29 11.07 4.23
CA LYS A 18 1.69 12.09 3.36
C LYS A 18 1.83 13.48 3.99
N ARG A 19 2.33 14.44 3.23
CA ARG A 19 2.37 15.87 3.56
C ARG A 19 1.26 16.62 2.84
N ASP A 20 0.93 17.78 3.38
CA ASP A 20 0.01 18.76 2.79
C ASP A 20 0.67 19.56 1.65
N TYR A 21 2.00 19.64 1.64
CA TYR A 21 2.80 20.22 0.55
C TYR A 21 3.41 19.18 -0.40
N VAL A 22 3.97 19.66 -1.52
CA VAL A 22 4.74 18.84 -2.46
C VAL A 22 6.14 18.62 -1.89
N VAL A 23 6.48 17.36 -1.60
CA VAL A 23 7.77 16.97 -1.03
C VAL A 23 8.86 17.00 -2.10
N LYS A 24 8.57 16.49 -3.30
CA LYS A 24 9.55 16.37 -4.39
C LYS A 24 8.90 16.40 -5.75
N LYS A 25 9.51 17.12 -6.69
CA LYS A 25 9.26 16.98 -8.15
C LYS A 25 10.16 15.87 -8.69
N ILE A 26 9.57 14.91 -9.41
CA ILE A 26 10.28 13.77 -9.99
C ILE A 26 10.03 13.78 -11.50
N GLU A 27 11.11 13.78 -12.28
CA GLU A 27 11.04 13.64 -13.73
C GLU A 27 11.37 12.21 -14.10
N PHE A 28 10.44 11.52 -14.76
CA PHE A 28 10.59 10.11 -15.13
C PHE A 28 9.89 9.84 -16.45
N LYS A 29 10.62 9.32 -17.45
CA LYS A 29 10.11 8.98 -18.79
C LYS A 29 9.26 10.12 -19.40
N ASN A 30 9.83 11.32 -19.46
CA ASN A 30 9.20 12.54 -19.98
C ASN A 30 7.89 12.94 -19.29
N ARG A 31 7.69 12.49 -18.05
CA ARG A 31 6.57 12.87 -17.20
C ARG A 31 7.08 13.51 -15.92
N THR A 32 6.36 14.52 -15.47
CA THR A 32 6.59 15.15 -14.17
C THR A 32 5.60 14.58 -13.16
N PHE A 33 6.12 14.10 -12.04
CA PHE A 33 5.34 13.65 -10.89
C PHE A 33 5.62 14.55 -9.69
N TYR A 34 4.58 14.85 -8.93
CA TYR A 34 4.69 15.61 -7.69
C TYR A 34 4.42 14.68 -6.52
N ALA A 35 5.48 14.24 -5.83
CA ALA A 35 5.37 13.38 -4.68
C ALA A 35 4.87 14.18 -3.47
N LYS A 36 3.78 13.71 -2.86
CA LYS A 36 3.26 14.20 -1.57
C LYS A 36 3.65 13.32 -0.38
N PHE A 37 4.34 12.22 -0.63
CA PHE A 37 4.75 11.27 0.40
C PHE A 37 6.25 11.45 0.67
N GLU A 38 6.61 11.73 1.92
CA GLU A 38 7.97 11.86 2.40
C GLU A 38 8.44 10.53 2.99
N LYS A 39 9.64 10.07 2.60
CA LYS A 39 10.25 8.87 3.20
C LYS A 39 10.73 9.20 4.61
N ILE A 40 10.30 8.42 5.59
CA ILE A 40 10.83 8.44 6.96
C ILE A 40 11.75 7.24 7.11
N ASP A 41 13.05 7.50 7.25
CA ASP A 41 14.09 6.48 7.37
C ASP A 41 14.17 5.94 8.81
N LYS A 42 13.03 5.48 9.33
CA LYS A 42 12.87 4.86 10.64
C LYS A 42 11.88 3.71 10.54
N PRO A 43 12.00 2.67 11.37
CA PRO A 43 11.05 1.58 11.39
C PRO A 43 9.61 2.05 11.63
N LEU A 44 8.64 1.38 11.02
CA LEU A 44 7.22 1.66 11.22
C LEU A 44 6.76 1.12 12.59
N GLU A 45 6.45 2.01 13.52
CA GLU A 45 6.03 1.66 14.88
C GLU A 45 4.51 1.44 14.97
N ILE A 46 4.09 0.65 15.98
CA ILE A 46 2.67 0.37 16.26
C ILE A 46 1.89 1.67 16.51
N GLN A 47 2.50 2.65 17.18
CA GLN A 47 1.86 3.94 17.43
C GLN A 47 1.54 4.68 16.12
N ASN A 48 2.45 4.63 15.14
CA ASN A 48 2.22 5.23 13.83
C ASN A 48 1.07 4.54 13.09
N ILE A 49 0.99 3.20 13.16
CA ILE A 49 -0.12 2.42 12.60
C ILE A 49 -1.44 2.83 13.26
N ASN A 50 -1.48 2.92 14.59
CA ASN A 50 -2.68 3.33 15.32
C ASN A 50 -3.14 4.74 14.94
N ASP A 51 -2.21 5.68 14.81
CA ASP A 51 -2.53 7.04 14.39
C ASP A 51 -2.99 7.10 12.93
N HIS A 52 -2.48 6.21 12.07
CA HIS A 52 -2.98 6.04 10.70
C HIS A 52 -4.43 5.51 10.67
N LEU A 53 -4.71 4.47 11.44
CA LEU A 53 -6.04 3.87 11.55
C LEU A 53 -7.07 4.85 12.13
N ARG A 54 -6.63 5.72 13.04
CA ARG A 54 -7.43 6.83 13.60
C ARG A 54 -7.51 8.05 12.67
N LYS A 55 -6.98 7.97 11.45
CA LYS A 55 -6.96 9.04 10.43
C LYS A 55 -6.24 10.33 10.89
N LYS A 56 -5.38 10.26 11.91
CA LYS A 56 -4.57 11.41 12.35
C LYS A 56 -3.42 11.70 11.38
N ILE A 57 -2.85 10.63 10.81
CA ILE A 57 -1.79 10.68 9.80
C ILE A 57 -2.12 9.74 8.64
N THR A 58 -1.57 9.99 7.46
CA THR A 58 -1.66 9.05 6.34
C THR A 58 -0.28 8.47 6.07
N ILE A 59 -0.15 7.16 6.27
CA ILE A 59 1.09 6.41 6.06
C ILE A 59 0.94 5.50 4.84
N ALA A 60 2.04 5.30 4.13
CA ALA A 60 2.20 4.22 3.17
C ALA A 60 3.47 3.42 3.49
N SER A 61 3.48 2.13 3.18
CA SER A 61 4.68 1.29 3.23
C SER A 61 5.19 1.02 1.80
N PRO A 62 6.52 0.88 1.59
CA PRO A 62 7.07 0.44 0.31
C PRO A 62 6.49 -0.92 -0.14
N LEU A 63 6.05 -0.98 -1.39
CA LEU A 63 5.70 -2.25 -2.05
C LEU A 63 6.96 -2.98 -2.56
N ILE A 64 7.95 -2.23 -3.06
CA ILE A 64 9.18 -2.75 -3.65
C ILE A 64 10.35 -2.39 -2.74
N LYS A 65 11.18 -3.38 -2.43
CA LYS A 65 12.44 -3.21 -1.70
C LYS A 65 13.56 -3.95 -2.42
N ASP A 66 14.67 -3.26 -2.64
CA ASP A 66 15.86 -3.80 -3.31
C ASP A 66 15.56 -4.45 -4.68
N GLY A 67 14.51 -3.96 -5.36
CA GLY A 67 14.05 -4.49 -6.67
C GLY A 67 13.05 -5.65 -6.58
N PHE A 68 12.72 -6.14 -5.39
CA PHE A 68 11.84 -7.28 -5.17
C PHE A 68 10.57 -6.91 -4.39
N THR A 69 9.54 -7.74 -4.51
CA THR A 69 8.34 -7.69 -3.69
C THR A 69 7.78 -9.08 -3.45
N ASN A 70 7.20 -9.30 -2.26
CA ASN A 70 6.49 -10.54 -1.92
C ASN A 70 5.01 -10.49 -2.30
N ASN A 71 4.50 -9.32 -2.71
CA ASN A 71 3.07 -9.09 -2.88
C ASN A 71 2.76 -8.51 -4.26
N LEU A 72 1.68 -9.02 -4.86
CA LEU A 72 1.03 -8.38 -5.99
C LEU A 72 -0.21 -7.64 -5.49
N VAL A 73 -0.32 -6.35 -5.79
CA VAL A 73 -1.42 -5.49 -5.32
C VAL A 73 -2.27 -5.03 -6.49
N PHE A 74 -3.57 -5.29 -6.41
CA PHE A 74 -4.56 -4.76 -7.34
C PHE A 74 -5.24 -3.55 -6.72
N ILE A 75 -5.27 -2.42 -7.45
CA ILE A 75 -5.99 -1.22 -7.04
C ILE A 75 -7.21 -1.07 -7.94
N TYR A 76 -8.38 -1.39 -7.40
CA TYR A 76 -9.65 -1.14 -8.09
C TYR A 76 -10.08 0.31 -7.85
N LYS A 77 -10.37 1.02 -8.96
CA LYS A 77 -10.83 2.42 -8.96
C LYS A 77 -12.19 2.59 -9.63
N GLY A 78 -12.88 1.48 -9.92
CA GLY A 78 -14.23 1.53 -10.47
C GLY A 78 -15.26 1.83 -9.39
N ASP A 79 -16.51 1.92 -9.82
CA ASP A 79 -17.69 2.28 -9.04
C ASP A 79 -18.41 1.06 -8.44
N ASP A 80 -18.28 -0.12 -9.05
CA ASP A 80 -18.94 -1.35 -8.61
C ASP A 80 -17.98 -2.31 -7.87
N GLY A 81 -17.80 -2.03 -6.58
CA GLY A 81 -16.93 -2.82 -5.70
C GLY A 81 -17.43 -4.27 -5.48
N GLU A 82 -18.74 -4.50 -5.47
CA GLU A 82 -19.32 -5.83 -5.27
C GLU A 82 -19.04 -6.74 -6.46
N LYS A 83 -19.28 -6.24 -7.68
CA LYS A 83 -18.98 -6.99 -8.90
C LYS A 83 -17.48 -7.27 -9.01
N PHE A 84 -16.63 -6.32 -8.67
CA PHE A 84 -15.18 -6.55 -8.62
C PHE A 84 -14.82 -7.65 -7.62
N TYR A 85 -15.37 -7.60 -6.40
CA TYR A 85 -15.14 -8.61 -5.37
C TYR A 85 -15.49 -10.02 -5.85
N HIS A 86 -16.69 -10.20 -6.42
CA HIS A 86 -17.11 -11.51 -6.90
C HIS A 86 -16.24 -11.99 -8.07
N THR A 87 -15.90 -11.09 -9.00
CA THR A 87 -15.08 -11.43 -10.17
C THR A 87 -13.67 -11.86 -9.75
N ILE A 88 -13.01 -11.09 -8.88
CA ILE A 88 -11.63 -11.40 -8.47
C ILE A 88 -11.57 -12.68 -7.65
N LYS A 89 -12.59 -12.95 -6.82
CA LYS A 89 -12.68 -14.18 -6.04
C LYS A 89 -12.79 -15.42 -6.92
N GLN A 90 -13.62 -15.37 -7.97
CA GLN A 90 -13.76 -16.45 -8.94
C GLN A 90 -12.49 -16.65 -9.75
N LEU A 91 -11.85 -15.55 -10.19
CA LEU A 91 -10.59 -15.61 -10.90
C LEU A 91 -9.48 -16.26 -10.06
N PHE A 92 -9.32 -15.82 -8.81
CA PHE A 92 -8.30 -16.37 -7.90
C PHE A 92 -8.56 -17.84 -7.59
N LEU A 93 -9.83 -18.24 -7.42
CA LEU A 93 -10.18 -19.65 -7.28
C LEU A 93 -9.77 -20.47 -8.50
N ALA A 94 -10.09 -20.00 -9.72
CA ALA A 94 -9.73 -20.68 -10.96
C ALA A 94 -8.21 -20.80 -11.16
N LEU A 95 -7.46 -19.78 -10.74
CA LEU A 95 -6.00 -19.76 -10.78
C LEU A 95 -5.33 -20.45 -9.59
N LYS A 96 -6.11 -21.00 -8.65
CA LYS A 96 -5.62 -21.61 -7.39
C LYS A 96 -4.77 -20.64 -6.55
N ILE A 97 -5.11 -19.36 -6.56
CA ILE A 97 -4.54 -18.34 -5.68
C ILE A 97 -5.34 -18.36 -4.38
N GLU A 98 -4.80 -19.02 -3.36
CA GLU A 98 -5.50 -19.23 -2.10
C GLU A 98 -5.17 -18.16 -1.05
N LYS A 99 -3.97 -17.58 -1.11
CA LYS A 99 -3.48 -16.58 -0.15
C LYS A 99 -3.60 -15.17 -0.73
N TYR A 100 -4.73 -14.52 -0.48
CA TYR A 100 -4.95 -13.11 -0.80
C TYR A 100 -5.82 -12.44 0.25
N TYR A 101 -5.82 -11.11 0.25
CA TYR A 101 -6.61 -10.29 1.15
C TYR A 101 -7.28 -9.17 0.35
N ILE A 102 -8.53 -8.84 0.70
CA ILE A 102 -9.30 -7.74 0.12
C ILE A 102 -9.63 -6.78 1.26
N PHE A 103 -9.44 -5.48 1.03
CA PHE A 103 -9.60 -4.39 1.99
C PHE A 103 -10.61 -3.36 1.51
#